data_AF-A0A7S2NPT3-F1
#
_entry.id   AF-A0A7S2NPT3-F1
#
_cell.length_a   1.000
_cell.length_b   1.000
_cell.length_c   1.000
_cell.angle_alpha   90.00
_cell.angle_beta   90.00
_cell.angle_gamma   90.00
#
_symmetry.space_group_name_H-M   'P 1'
#
loop_
_entity.id
_entity.type
_entity.pdbx_description
1 polymer ?
#
loop_
_entity_poly.entity_id
_entity_poly.type
_entity_poly.pdbx_seq_one_letter_code
_entity_poly.pdbx_strand_id
1 'polypeptide(L)'
;ICTGSNTDSVTFTFRMAFTANFTQVAASVTSSHCSQWSNLPYCHSCGHKRTPAFRSLRKDNQRETFFRQKRATRVFSYRQKKAPDSKMPATRYLLEEEKLNPLPKRSDVSFQQDWPHHGVTLGALLIPPMAALSTSIESITGPLLQAGSVFSAISILAMTIVVHEAGHFWAARGQGMKVHGFSFGFGPVLWSYKGSETEYTVRAIPMGGYVSFANPEDNPDGPNDPRLLQNRPVWDRIVVVSAGVVANIIFAYFVLVAQIASVGFADTIFTPGVVVSQVVPEMSAAGARAGLRAGDIITDVDGVAIEASPNSHMSVIDRVRGSRGEPLSLKVKRGDHVLSVSVLPELRDGERRLGLRLSPSADYVRRRAAGVDQVLSLAAKEFVYLFERTADGLVRIVSNFNKQAENLSGPIGVVAVGADIAKSDVAGLFAFAAVISLNLAIINTLPLPALDGGQLVFLVLEGVRGRPLSMRVQDTINSLAITLLIISSAVLIVRDTGRLEWVQKLLMAITQHTSP
;
A
#
# COMPACT_ATOMS: atom_id res chain seq x y z
N ILE A 1 -41.67 20.11 -33.80
CA ILE A 1 -42.61 20.08 -32.65
C ILE A 1 -41.76 19.82 -31.41
N CYS A 2 -41.76 20.76 -30.46
CA CYS A 2 -40.97 20.60 -29.24
C CYS A 2 -41.70 19.68 -28.26
N THR A 3 -40.99 18.69 -27.72
CA THR A 3 -41.31 18.08 -26.42
C THR A 3 -40.02 18.01 -25.63
N GLY A 4 -40.04 18.57 -24.42
CA GLY A 4 -38.96 18.44 -23.45
C GLY A 4 -39.56 18.11 -22.10
N SER A 5 -38.85 17.30 -21.33
CA SER A 5 -39.06 17.20 -19.89
C SER A 5 -37.84 16.59 -19.20
N ASN A 6 -37.31 17.35 -18.24
CA ASN A 6 -36.61 16.93 -17.04
C ASN A 6 -35.53 15.83 -17.13
N THR A 7 -34.28 16.26 -17.04
CA THR A 7 -33.23 15.53 -16.31
C THR A 7 -32.91 16.28 -15.02
N ASP A 8 -33.48 15.81 -13.90
CA ASP A 8 -33.17 16.36 -12.57
C ASP A 8 -31.77 15.93 -12.12
N SER A 9 -30.78 16.80 -12.29
CA SER A 9 -29.41 16.58 -11.86
C SER A 9 -29.22 16.90 -10.37
N VAL A 10 -29.33 15.87 -9.52
CA VAL A 10 -29.07 15.96 -8.08
C VAL A 10 -27.59 16.31 -7.82
N THR A 11 -27.32 17.62 -7.70
CA THR A 11 -25.98 18.15 -7.50
C THR A 11 -25.65 18.23 -6.01
N PHE A 12 -25.00 17.21 -5.46
CA PHE A 12 -24.46 17.22 -4.10
C PHE A 12 -23.38 18.29 -3.94
N THR A 13 -23.76 19.46 -3.43
CA THR A 13 -22.82 20.57 -3.19
C THR A 13 -22.15 20.41 -1.82
N PHE A 14 -20.98 19.78 -1.78
CA PHE A 14 -20.12 19.76 -0.59
C PHE A 14 -19.54 21.16 -0.33
N ARG A 15 -20.16 21.90 0.59
CA ARG A 15 -19.74 23.27 0.94
C ARG A 15 -18.73 23.26 2.09
N MET A 16 -17.48 22.89 1.81
CA MET A 16 -16.38 23.15 2.75
C MET A 16 -16.00 24.63 2.73
N ALA A 17 -16.08 25.29 3.88
CA ALA A 17 -15.64 26.66 4.05
C ALA A 17 -14.15 26.70 4.46
N PHE A 18 -13.26 26.86 3.48
CA PHE A 18 -11.87 27.26 3.70
C PHE A 18 -11.67 28.68 3.16
N THR A 19 -11.66 29.67 4.04
CA THR A 19 -11.41 31.08 3.67
C THR A 19 -10.00 31.53 4.06
N ALA A 20 -9.33 32.16 3.08
CA ALA A 20 -8.19 33.06 3.21
C ALA A 20 -6.82 32.49 3.65
N ASN A 21 -6.00 32.10 2.65
CA ASN A 21 -4.79 32.86 2.28
C ASN A 21 -3.99 32.12 1.17
N PHE A 22 -4.32 32.36 -0.11
CA PHE A 22 -3.62 31.72 -1.24
C PHE A 22 -3.38 32.61 -2.47
N THR A 23 -3.53 33.94 -2.34
CA THR A 23 -3.47 34.90 -3.45
C THR A 23 -2.12 35.60 -3.67
N GLN A 24 -1.07 35.28 -2.89
CA GLN A 24 0.26 35.91 -3.03
C GLN A 24 1.40 35.01 -3.53
N VAL A 25 1.22 33.69 -3.60
CA VAL A 25 2.29 32.76 -4.06
C VAL A 25 2.18 32.41 -5.55
N ALA A 26 0.99 32.50 -6.15
CA ALA A 26 0.77 32.14 -7.55
C ALA A 26 1.34 33.14 -8.58
N ALA A 27 1.78 34.33 -8.14
CA ALA A 27 2.23 35.41 -9.03
C ALA A 27 3.75 35.44 -9.30
N SER A 28 4.55 34.65 -8.59
CA SER A 28 6.03 34.66 -8.69
C SER A 28 6.63 33.46 -9.43
N VAL A 29 5.82 32.50 -9.90
CA VAL A 29 6.29 31.25 -10.54
C VAL A 29 6.08 31.23 -12.06
N THR A 30 5.29 32.15 -12.62
CA THR A 30 4.91 32.18 -14.04
C THR A 30 5.77 33.09 -14.93
N SER A 31 6.80 33.77 -14.41
CA SER A 31 7.67 34.67 -15.19
C SER A 31 9.02 34.07 -15.60
N SER A 32 9.34 32.84 -15.19
CA SER A 32 10.58 32.15 -15.54
C SER A 32 10.30 30.70 -15.94
N HIS A 33 9.98 30.47 -17.22
CA HIS A 33 10.17 29.24 -18.03
C HIS A 33 9.49 29.40 -19.41
N CYS A 34 9.92 30.40 -20.19
CA CYS A 34 9.45 30.58 -21.57
C CYS A 34 10.58 31.08 -22.49
N SER A 35 11.66 30.30 -22.57
CA SER A 35 12.85 30.67 -23.37
C SER A 35 13.76 29.48 -23.71
N GLN A 36 13.24 28.31 -24.12
CA GLN A 36 14.12 27.21 -24.59
C GLN A 36 13.50 26.10 -25.47
N TRP A 37 12.39 26.34 -26.18
CA TRP A 37 11.88 25.38 -27.18
C TRP A 37 11.62 26.08 -28.52
N SER A 38 12.68 26.19 -29.32
CA SER A 38 12.61 26.66 -30.71
C SER A 38 13.55 25.82 -31.59
N ASN A 39 13.03 24.73 -32.16
CA ASN A 39 13.59 24.05 -33.33
C ASN A 39 12.53 23.13 -33.95
N LEU A 40 12.52 23.08 -35.29
CA LEU A 40 11.64 22.31 -36.21
C LEU A 40 10.33 23.00 -36.66
N PRO A 41 9.91 22.79 -37.94
CA PRO A 41 9.53 23.94 -38.79
C PRO A 41 8.08 23.96 -39.32
N TYR A 42 7.69 25.14 -39.79
CA TYR A 42 6.69 25.43 -40.85
C TYR A 42 5.37 24.63 -40.88
N CYS A 43 4.26 25.34 -40.59
CA CYS A 43 3.08 25.25 -41.46
C CYS A 43 2.32 26.60 -41.49
N HIS A 44 2.02 27.09 -42.70
CA HIS A 44 1.23 28.31 -42.94
C HIS A 44 -0.27 28.01 -42.84
N SER A 45 -1.08 28.96 -42.34
CA SER A 45 -2.15 29.65 -43.10
C SER A 45 -3.20 30.35 -42.19
N CYS A 46 -3.75 31.48 -42.66
CA CYS A 46 -4.95 32.23 -42.21
C CYS A 46 -5.19 32.48 -40.69
N GLY A 47 -5.45 33.70 -40.19
CA GLY A 47 -5.54 35.02 -40.80
C GLY A 47 -6.90 35.71 -40.59
N HIS A 48 -7.02 36.61 -39.58
CA HIS A 48 -7.59 37.97 -39.77
C HIS A 48 -7.56 38.90 -38.53
N LYS A 49 -7.24 40.17 -38.81
CA LYS A 49 -7.75 41.43 -38.21
C LYS A 49 -7.54 41.74 -36.71
N ARG A 50 -6.41 42.44 -36.45
CA ARG A 50 -6.32 43.86 -36.00
C ARG A 50 -7.64 44.58 -35.63
N THR A 51 -7.76 45.52 -34.67
CA THR A 51 -6.88 46.19 -33.65
C THR A 51 -7.82 47.03 -32.70
N PRO A 52 -7.46 48.17 -32.06
CA PRO A 52 -6.98 48.22 -30.67
C PRO A 52 -7.76 49.19 -29.75
N ALA A 53 -7.50 49.17 -28.42
CA ALA A 53 -7.69 50.35 -27.56
C ALA A 53 -6.83 50.28 -26.30
N PHE A 54 -5.93 51.26 -26.13
CA PHE A 54 -5.13 51.49 -24.92
C PHE A 54 -5.53 52.84 -24.36
N ARG A 55 -5.94 52.94 -23.08
CA ARG A 55 -5.65 54.14 -22.28
C ARG A 55 -5.80 53.94 -20.77
N SER A 56 -4.84 54.54 -20.07
CA SER A 56 -4.70 54.71 -18.63
C SER A 56 -5.89 55.39 -17.95
N LEU A 57 -6.02 55.19 -16.62
CA LEU A 57 -6.24 56.30 -15.69
C LEU A 57 -5.61 56.02 -14.30
N ARG A 58 -5.46 57.09 -13.50
CA ARG A 58 -4.63 57.17 -12.29
C ARG A 58 -5.36 56.78 -10.99
N LYS A 59 -4.53 56.57 -9.96
CA LYS A 59 -4.79 56.76 -8.51
C LYS A 59 -5.99 57.67 -8.18
N ASP A 60 -6.80 57.30 -7.18
CA ASP A 60 -6.64 57.83 -5.82
C ASP A 60 -7.50 57.16 -4.73
N ASN A 61 -6.87 56.91 -3.58
CA ASN A 61 -7.29 57.25 -2.20
C ASN A 61 -8.79 57.24 -1.78
N GLN A 62 -9.18 56.42 -0.78
CA GLN A 62 -9.71 56.86 0.55
C GLN A 62 -10.52 55.79 1.33
N ARG A 63 -10.19 55.71 2.64
CA ARG A 63 -11.02 55.49 3.85
C ARG A 63 -12.07 54.35 3.99
N GLU A 64 -11.79 53.54 5.02
CA GLU A 64 -12.68 53.07 6.11
C GLU A 64 -14.20 53.00 5.93
N THR A 65 -14.78 51.86 6.29
CA THR A 65 -16.05 51.84 7.04
C THR A 65 -16.13 50.63 7.97
N PHE A 66 -16.39 50.89 9.25
CA PHE A 66 -16.66 49.89 10.29
C PHE A 66 -18.01 49.18 10.03
N PHE A 67 -18.10 47.87 10.29
CA PHE A 67 -19.34 47.29 10.81
C PHE A 67 -19.11 46.11 11.77
N ARG A 68 -19.68 46.21 12.98
CA ARG A 68 -19.84 45.11 13.94
C ARG A 68 -20.90 44.12 13.43
N GLN A 69 -20.71 42.82 13.64
CA GLN A 69 -21.83 41.89 13.78
C GLN A 69 -21.72 41.07 15.07
N LYS A 70 -22.85 40.98 15.77
CA LYS A 70 -22.99 40.34 17.10
C LYS A 70 -23.32 38.85 16.95
N ARG A 71 -22.93 38.07 17.98
CA ARG A 71 -23.42 36.70 18.22
C ARG A 71 -24.96 36.67 18.27
N ALA A 72 -25.56 35.61 17.74
CA ALA A 72 -26.92 35.19 18.08
C ALA A 72 -26.98 33.66 18.09
N THR A 73 -26.91 33.07 19.28
CA THR A 73 -27.08 31.63 19.53
C THR A 73 -28.55 31.24 19.34
N ARG A 74 -28.84 30.13 18.65
CA ARG A 74 -30.16 29.47 18.74
C ARG A 74 -30.01 28.02 19.16
N VAL A 75 -30.55 27.73 20.33
CA VAL A 75 -30.78 26.38 20.84
C VAL A 75 -31.97 25.77 20.11
N PHE A 76 -31.84 24.54 19.61
CA PHE A 76 -32.97 23.74 19.14
C PHE A 76 -33.17 22.55 20.09
N SER A 77 -34.24 22.61 20.88
CA SER A 77 -34.74 21.47 21.63
C SER A 77 -35.75 20.71 20.77
N TYR A 78 -35.58 19.40 20.60
CA TYR A 78 -36.63 18.56 20.01
C TYR A 78 -37.31 17.74 21.10
N ARG A 79 -38.64 17.81 21.12
CA ARG A 79 -39.49 17.31 22.21
C ARG A 79 -40.12 15.99 21.76
N GLN A 80 -39.88 14.90 22.49
CA GLN A 80 -40.55 13.62 22.23
C GLN A 80 -42.08 13.77 22.29
N LYS A 81 -42.79 13.11 21.36
CA LYS A 81 -44.24 12.87 21.45
C LYS A 81 -44.51 11.37 21.50
N LYS A 82 -45.32 10.97 22.49
CA LYS A 82 -45.86 9.61 22.67
C LYS A 82 -46.77 9.23 21.49
N ALA A 83 -46.74 7.96 21.11
CA ALA A 83 -47.82 7.30 20.39
C ALA A 83 -48.87 6.73 21.39
N PRO A 84 -50.15 6.61 21.01
CA PRO A 84 -51.17 5.88 21.77
C PRO A 84 -51.47 4.48 21.20
N ASP A 85 -51.91 3.56 22.06
CA ASP A 85 -52.27 2.18 21.73
C ASP A 85 -53.59 2.01 20.97
N SER A 86 -53.70 1.00 20.09
CA SER A 86 -54.99 0.42 19.69
C SER A 86 -54.92 -1.04 19.19
N LYS A 87 -55.15 -1.96 20.14
CA LYS A 87 -55.81 -3.30 20.08
C LYS A 87 -55.95 -4.05 18.74
N MET A 88 -55.54 -5.34 18.75
CA MET A 88 -56.01 -6.42 17.86
C MET A 88 -57.50 -6.75 18.04
N PRO A 89 -58.13 -7.49 17.10
CA PRO A 89 -58.35 -8.92 17.36
C PRO A 89 -58.03 -9.85 16.16
N ALA A 90 -58.10 -11.16 16.39
CA ALA A 90 -57.79 -12.23 15.44
C ALA A 90 -59.03 -12.91 14.84
N THR A 91 -58.85 -13.60 13.70
CA THR A 91 -59.86 -14.54 13.16
C THR A 91 -59.19 -15.80 12.59
N ARG A 92 -59.91 -16.93 12.62
CA ARG A 92 -59.38 -18.29 12.48
C ARG A 92 -60.25 -19.10 11.48
N TYR A 93 -59.60 -19.79 10.54
CA TYR A 93 -60.01 -20.97 9.75
C TYR A 93 -61.50 -21.18 9.35
N LEU A 94 -61.71 -21.52 8.06
CA LEU A 94 -62.74 -22.47 7.64
C LEU A 94 -62.14 -23.56 6.74
N LEU A 95 -62.75 -24.75 6.81
CA LEU A 95 -62.46 -25.95 6.02
C LEU A 95 -63.59 -26.13 5.00
N GLU A 96 -63.31 -26.75 3.86
CA GLU A 96 -64.35 -27.21 2.94
C GLU A 96 -63.91 -28.56 2.31
N GLU A 97 -64.70 -29.60 2.55
CA GLU A 97 -64.61 -30.90 1.85
C GLU A 97 -65.64 -30.93 0.72
N GLU A 98 -65.30 -31.49 -0.44
CA GLU A 98 -66.32 -31.99 -1.37
C GLU A 98 -65.88 -33.32 -2.03
N LYS A 99 -66.87 -34.18 -2.32
CA LYS A 99 -66.67 -35.61 -2.63
C LYS A 99 -66.91 -35.97 -4.11
N LEU A 100 -66.31 -37.10 -4.50
CA LEU A 100 -66.36 -37.83 -5.79
C LEU A 100 -67.65 -37.76 -6.63
N ASN A 101 -67.47 -37.88 -7.95
CA ASN A 101 -68.32 -38.70 -8.83
C ASN A 101 -67.51 -39.34 -10.00
N PRO A 102 -68.02 -40.38 -10.71
CA PRO A 102 -67.16 -41.43 -11.29
C PRO A 102 -66.94 -41.42 -12.83
N LEU A 103 -66.03 -42.32 -13.26
CA LEU A 103 -65.56 -42.59 -14.64
C LEU A 103 -66.60 -43.20 -15.60
N PRO A 104 -66.45 -43.00 -16.92
CA PRO A 104 -66.89 -43.92 -17.97
C PRO A 104 -65.74 -44.80 -18.56
N LYS A 105 -66.11 -45.92 -19.19
CA LYS A 105 -65.23 -46.95 -19.81
C LYS A 105 -65.37 -47.00 -21.34
N ARG A 106 -64.50 -47.81 -21.98
CA ARG A 106 -64.39 -48.27 -23.39
C ARG A 106 -63.50 -47.37 -24.27
N SER A 107 -62.36 -47.83 -24.81
CA SER A 107 -61.99 -49.02 -25.63
C SER A 107 -62.29 -48.83 -27.12
N ASP A 108 -61.25 -48.91 -27.98
CA ASP A 108 -61.20 -49.71 -29.23
C ASP A 108 -59.82 -49.61 -29.97
N VAL A 109 -59.17 -50.77 -30.16
CA VAL A 109 -58.52 -51.38 -31.37
C VAL A 109 -58.22 -50.47 -32.60
N SER A 110 -57.07 -50.51 -33.34
CA SER A 110 -55.73 -51.13 -33.17
C SER A 110 -54.69 -50.75 -34.27
N PHE A 111 -53.38 -50.86 -33.98
CA PHE A 111 -52.21 -51.23 -34.84
C PHE A 111 -51.91 -50.60 -36.23
N GLN A 112 -50.74 -49.94 -36.35
CA GLN A 112 -49.62 -50.14 -37.32
C GLN A 112 -48.56 -49.02 -37.11
N GLN A 113 -47.24 -49.12 -37.31
CA GLN A 113 -46.20 -50.15 -37.36
C GLN A 113 -44.85 -49.39 -37.68
N ASP A 114 -43.70 -49.95 -37.28
CA ASP A 114 -42.30 -49.61 -37.63
C ASP A 114 -41.55 -48.44 -36.93
N TRP A 115 -40.25 -48.70 -36.68
CA TRP A 115 -39.31 -47.97 -35.82
C TRP A 115 -38.24 -47.22 -36.64
N PRO A 116 -37.43 -46.35 -36.00
CA PRO A 116 -36.04 -46.80 -35.77
C PRO A 116 -35.48 -46.52 -34.36
N HIS A 117 -34.42 -47.24 -34.03
CA HIS A 117 -33.82 -47.29 -32.69
C HIS A 117 -32.86 -46.12 -32.42
N HIS A 118 -33.07 -45.39 -31.33
CA HIS A 118 -31.99 -44.77 -30.56
C HIS A 118 -32.22 -45.01 -29.06
N GLY A 119 -31.36 -45.81 -28.45
CA GLY A 119 -31.40 -46.09 -27.02
C GLY A 119 -30.93 -44.88 -26.22
N VAL A 120 -31.87 -44.10 -25.67
CA VAL A 120 -31.56 -43.06 -24.69
C VAL A 120 -31.35 -43.72 -23.33
N THR A 121 -30.11 -43.70 -22.84
CA THR A 121 -29.77 -44.18 -21.50
C THR A 121 -30.42 -43.30 -20.43
N LEU A 122 -31.26 -43.91 -19.59
CA LEU A 122 -31.93 -43.29 -18.45
C LEU A 122 -30.94 -43.04 -17.28
N GLY A 123 -29.94 -42.18 -17.52
CA GLY A 123 -28.83 -41.94 -16.57
C GLY A 123 -28.34 -40.48 -16.48
N ALA A 124 -29.10 -39.52 -17.03
CA ALA A 124 -28.60 -38.17 -17.30
C ALA A 124 -29.40 -37.00 -16.66
N LEU A 125 -30.13 -37.21 -15.55
CA LEU A 125 -31.03 -36.17 -15.01
C LEU A 125 -30.91 -35.83 -13.50
N LEU A 126 -29.99 -36.43 -12.72
CA LEU A 126 -29.91 -36.19 -11.27
C LEU A 126 -28.51 -35.97 -10.69
N ILE A 127 -27.51 -35.67 -11.51
CA ILE A 127 -26.20 -35.18 -11.04
C ILE A 127 -25.85 -33.94 -11.87
N PRO A 128 -25.83 -32.72 -11.28
CA PRO A 128 -25.29 -31.57 -12.00
C PRO A 128 -23.81 -31.85 -12.31
N PRO A 129 -23.31 -31.48 -13.50
CA PRO A 129 -21.92 -31.78 -13.85
C PRO A 129 -21.00 -31.14 -12.81
N MET A 130 -20.08 -31.93 -12.24
CA MET A 130 -19.13 -31.47 -11.21
C MET A 130 -18.40 -30.16 -11.62
N ALA A 131 -18.15 -29.99 -12.92
CA ALA A 131 -17.57 -28.78 -13.51
C ALA A 131 -18.41 -27.50 -13.33
N ALA A 132 -19.74 -27.58 -13.27
CA ALA A 132 -20.61 -26.43 -13.03
C ALA A 132 -20.68 -26.06 -11.53
N LEU A 133 -20.49 -27.04 -10.64
CA LEU A 133 -20.35 -26.80 -9.22
C LEU A 133 -18.99 -26.16 -8.90
N SER A 134 -17.89 -26.60 -9.53
CA SER A 134 -16.57 -25.98 -9.33
C SER A 134 -16.55 -24.51 -9.77
N THR A 135 -17.10 -24.16 -10.94
CA THR A 135 -17.18 -22.75 -11.38
C THR A 135 -18.07 -21.88 -10.49
N SER A 136 -19.12 -22.46 -9.90
CA SER A 136 -20.02 -21.77 -8.97
C SER A 136 -19.38 -21.56 -7.59
N ILE A 137 -18.51 -22.48 -7.17
CA ILE A 137 -17.72 -22.33 -5.95
C ILE A 137 -16.60 -21.32 -6.17
N GLU A 138 -15.84 -21.39 -7.28
CA GLU A 138 -14.76 -20.45 -7.61
C GLU A 138 -15.24 -19.00 -7.74
N SER A 139 -16.42 -18.77 -8.33
CA SER A 139 -16.99 -17.42 -8.47
C SER A 139 -17.40 -16.77 -7.14
N ILE A 140 -17.63 -17.55 -6.09
CA ILE A 140 -17.95 -17.07 -4.73
C ILE A 140 -16.68 -17.06 -3.84
N THR A 141 -15.84 -18.09 -3.93
CA THR A 141 -14.62 -18.19 -3.10
C THR A 141 -13.52 -17.25 -3.57
N GLY A 142 -13.36 -16.99 -4.86
CA GLY A 142 -12.37 -16.04 -5.39
C GLY A 142 -12.48 -14.65 -4.77
N PRO A 143 -13.65 -13.97 -4.83
CA PRO A 143 -13.87 -12.68 -4.18
C PRO A 143 -13.70 -12.71 -2.65
N LEU A 144 -14.13 -13.79 -1.97
CA LEU A 144 -13.99 -13.94 -0.52
C LEU A 144 -12.53 -14.15 -0.08
N LEU A 145 -11.77 -14.98 -0.80
CA LEU A 145 -10.33 -15.17 -0.58
C LEU A 145 -9.56 -13.88 -0.85
N GLN A 146 -9.93 -13.13 -1.89
CA GLN A 146 -9.35 -11.82 -2.15
C GLN A 146 -9.65 -10.82 -1.02
N ALA A 147 -10.89 -10.76 -0.53
CA ALA A 147 -11.25 -9.94 0.63
C ALA A 147 -10.47 -10.33 1.89
N GLY A 148 -10.33 -11.63 2.17
CA GLY A 148 -9.52 -12.15 3.28
C GLY A 148 -8.04 -11.77 3.19
N SER A 149 -7.46 -11.85 1.99
CA SER A 149 -6.06 -11.47 1.76
C SER A 149 -5.80 -9.97 2.00
N VAL A 150 -6.73 -9.10 1.57
CA VAL A 150 -6.69 -7.65 1.82
C VAL A 150 -6.88 -7.35 3.31
N PHE A 151 -7.80 -8.05 3.97
CA PHE A 151 -8.01 -7.90 5.41
C PHE A 151 -6.76 -8.28 6.21
N SER A 152 -6.06 -9.36 5.85
CA SER A 152 -4.78 -9.76 6.46
C SER A 152 -3.70 -8.68 6.30
N ALA A 153 -3.55 -8.11 5.10
CA ALA A 153 -2.59 -7.04 4.83
C ALA A 153 -2.88 -5.76 5.64
N ILE A 154 -4.15 -5.35 5.70
CA ILE A 154 -4.58 -4.20 6.51
C ILE A 154 -4.37 -4.49 8.01
N SER A 155 -4.63 -5.71 8.47
CA SER A 155 -4.44 -6.11 9.87
C SER A 155 -2.97 -6.06 10.29
N ILE A 156 -2.04 -6.45 9.41
CA ILE A 156 -0.58 -6.33 9.66
C ILE A 156 -0.16 -4.86 9.79
N LEU A 157 -0.62 -4.01 8.87
CA LEU A 157 -0.33 -2.57 8.91
C LEU A 157 -0.90 -1.92 10.18
N ALA A 158 -2.17 -2.21 10.50
CA ALA A 158 -2.84 -1.76 11.71
C ALA A 158 -2.12 -2.19 12.98
N MET A 159 -1.75 -3.47 13.10
CA MET A 159 -1.01 -4.01 14.25
C MET A 159 0.34 -3.30 14.42
N THR A 160 1.07 -3.09 13.32
CA THR A 160 2.37 -2.40 13.34
C THR A 160 2.23 -0.96 13.88
N ILE A 161 1.16 -0.25 13.50
CA ILE A 161 0.89 1.10 14.01
C ILE A 161 0.47 1.06 15.49
N VAL A 162 -0.37 0.11 15.91
CA VAL A 162 -0.74 -0.06 17.33
C VAL A 162 0.48 -0.32 18.21
N VAL A 163 1.43 -1.14 17.75
CA VAL A 163 2.70 -1.42 18.44
C VAL A 163 3.56 -0.17 18.57
N HIS A 164 3.64 0.64 17.52
CA HIS A 164 4.33 1.93 17.53
C HIS A 164 3.76 2.87 18.61
N GLU A 165 2.44 3.11 18.59
CA GLU A 165 1.76 3.92 19.59
C GLU A 165 1.90 3.34 21.01
N ALA A 166 1.84 2.01 21.15
CA ALA A 166 2.04 1.32 22.43
C ALA A 166 3.44 1.56 23.00
N GLY A 167 4.46 1.74 22.16
CA GLY A 167 5.81 2.15 22.57
C GLY A 167 5.80 3.47 23.33
N HIS A 168 5.29 4.54 22.71
CA HIS A 168 5.17 5.85 23.38
C HIS A 168 4.31 5.78 24.64
N PHE A 169 3.18 5.06 24.58
CA PHE A 169 2.27 4.89 25.69
C PHE A 169 2.94 4.22 26.90
N TRP A 170 3.58 3.07 26.71
CA TRP A 170 4.22 2.34 27.79
C TRP A 170 5.45 3.07 28.35
N ALA A 171 6.25 3.74 27.52
CA ALA A 171 7.36 4.57 28.01
C ALA A 171 6.87 5.71 28.91
N ALA A 172 5.85 6.47 28.45
CA ALA A 172 5.28 7.57 29.21
C ALA A 172 4.63 7.11 30.52
N ARG A 173 3.86 6.01 30.51
CA ARG A 173 3.27 5.42 31.71
C ARG A 173 4.32 4.87 32.67
N GLY A 174 5.39 4.24 32.16
CA GLY A 174 6.52 3.75 32.95
C GLY A 174 7.28 4.86 33.68
N GLN A 175 7.33 6.08 33.11
CA GLN A 175 7.89 7.27 33.75
C GLN A 175 6.88 8.06 34.62
N GLY A 176 5.66 7.54 34.79
CA GLY A 176 4.61 8.17 35.60
C GLY A 176 4.00 9.44 34.97
N MET A 177 4.01 9.55 33.65
CA MET A 177 3.39 10.66 32.93
C MET A 177 1.88 10.43 32.71
N LYS A 178 1.16 11.54 32.52
CA LYS A 178 -0.25 11.54 32.12
C LYS A 178 -0.39 11.35 30.61
N VAL A 179 -1.19 10.36 30.24
CA VAL A 179 -1.64 10.14 28.86
C VAL A 179 -3.16 10.15 28.86
N HIS A 180 -3.77 11.14 28.20
CA HIS A 180 -5.23 11.29 28.16
C HIS A 180 -5.91 10.37 27.16
N GLY A 181 -5.26 10.06 26.03
CA GLY A 181 -5.88 9.27 24.98
C GLY A 181 -4.94 8.25 24.36
N PHE A 182 -5.46 7.06 24.09
CA PHE A 182 -4.86 6.07 23.20
C PHE A 182 -5.89 5.74 22.11
N SER A 183 -5.64 6.20 20.88
CA SER A 183 -6.57 6.03 19.76
C SER A 183 -6.01 5.07 18.73
N PHE A 184 -6.77 4.04 18.40
CA PHE A 184 -6.55 3.23 17.21
C PHE A 184 -7.41 3.74 16.05
N GLY A 185 -6.77 4.08 14.94
CA GLY A 185 -7.40 4.57 13.73
C GLY A 185 -7.80 6.05 13.72
N PHE A 186 -8.42 6.46 12.62
CA PHE A 186 -8.94 7.80 12.36
C PHE A 186 -10.45 7.80 12.04
N GLY A 187 -11.05 9.00 12.02
CA GLY A 187 -12.47 9.20 11.72
C GLY A 187 -13.38 9.09 12.95
N PRO A 188 -14.68 8.76 12.77
CA PRO A 188 -15.62 8.64 13.89
C PRO A 188 -15.23 7.50 14.83
N VAL A 189 -15.49 7.72 16.13
CA VAL A 189 -15.31 6.72 17.18
C VAL A 189 -16.38 5.64 17.03
N LEU A 190 -15.96 4.40 16.85
CA LEU A 190 -16.82 3.22 16.87
C LEU A 190 -17.03 2.72 18.31
N TRP A 191 -15.98 2.80 19.13
CA TRP A 191 -15.99 2.37 20.52
C TRP A 191 -15.01 3.21 21.34
N SER A 192 -15.41 3.57 22.57
CA SER A 192 -14.57 4.23 23.57
C SER A 192 -14.70 3.55 24.92
N TYR A 193 -13.59 3.43 25.63
CA TYR A 193 -13.51 2.99 27.01
C TYR A 193 -12.67 3.99 27.82
N LYS A 194 -13.32 4.67 28.77
CA LYS A 194 -12.66 5.61 29.66
C LYS A 194 -12.07 4.87 30.87
N GLY A 195 -10.75 4.72 30.88
CA GLY A 195 -10.00 4.26 32.04
C GLY A 195 -9.84 5.35 33.11
N SER A 196 -8.97 5.11 34.09
CA SER A 196 -8.72 6.04 35.21
C SER A 196 -8.08 7.36 34.77
N GLU A 197 -7.03 7.29 33.95
CA GLU A 197 -6.29 8.46 33.45
C GLU A 197 -6.30 8.57 31.91
N THR A 198 -6.63 7.48 31.20
CA THR A 198 -6.56 7.36 29.74
C THR A 198 -7.89 6.89 29.14
N GLU A 199 -8.35 7.55 28.09
CA GLU A 199 -9.44 7.10 27.22
C GLU A 199 -8.89 6.28 26.06
N TYR A 200 -9.36 5.03 25.92
CA TYR A 200 -9.00 4.13 24.83
C TYR A 200 -10.10 4.19 23.77
N THR A 201 -9.76 4.51 22.51
CA THR A 201 -10.75 4.62 21.44
C THR A 201 -10.38 3.79 20.22
N VAL A 202 -11.40 3.19 19.59
CA VAL A 202 -11.31 2.50 18.31
C VAL A 202 -12.15 3.28 17.30
N ARG A 203 -11.55 3.61 16.16
CA ARG A 203 -12.15 4.47 15.12
C ARG A 203 -12.33 3.73 13.81
N ALA A 204 -13.18 4.28 12.94
CA ALA A 204 -13.66 3.59 11.75
C ALA A 204 -12.58 3.27 10.70
N ILE A 205 -11.50 4.05 10.62
CA ILE A 205 -10.43 3.86 9.62
C ILE A 205 -9.18 3.31 10.32
N PRO A 206 -8.81 2.02 10.15
CA PRO A 206 -7.69 1.37 10.86
C PRO A 206 -6.30 1.77 10.33
N MET A 207 -6.18 2.84 9.55
CA MET A 207 -4.93 3.33 8.96
C MET A 207 -4.33 4.46 9.80
N GLY A 208 -3.95 4.16 11.05
CA GLY A 208 -3.31 5.12 11.94
C GLY A 208 -3.53 4.84 13.42
N GLY A 209 -3.00 5.73 14.24
CA GLY A 209 -3.22 5.81 15.67
C GLY A 209 -2.69 7.14 16.19
N TYR A 210 -2.87 7.39 17.49
CA TYR A 210 -2.09 8.40 18.21
C TYR A 210 -2.19 8.20 19.73
N VAL A 211 -1.09 8.51 20.42
CA VAL A 211 -1.04 8.79 21.86
C VAL A 211 -1.24 10.28 22.11
N SER A 212 -2.29 10.64 22.88
CA SER A 212 -2.56 12.01 23.30
C SER A 212 -2.04 12.25 24.71
N PHE A 213 -1.00 13.09 24.81
CA PHE A 213 -0.46 13.57 26.07
C PHE A 213 -1.32 14.69 26.67
N ALA A 214 -1.23 14.86 27.98
CA ALA A 214 -1.90 15.96 28.66
C ALA A 214 -1.26 17.32 28.31
N ASN A 215 -2.11 18.30 27.98
CA ASN A 215 -1.70 19.68 27.69
C ASN A 215 -1.80 20.55 28.95
N PRO A 216 -0.92 21.56 29.14
CA PRO A 216 -0.99 22.46 30.30
C PRO A 216 -2.30 23.24 30.43
N GLU A 217 -2.95 23.55 29.31
CA GLU A 217 -4.18 24.36 29.25
C GLU A 217 -5.43 23.58 29.73
N ASP A 218 -5.45 22.26 29.51
CA ASP A 218 -6.60 21.38 29.80
C ASP A 218 -6.38 20.49 31.05
N ASN A 219 -5.21 20.56 31.70
CA ASN A 219 -4.89 19.68 32.83
C ASN A 219 -5.57 20.16 34.14
N PRO A 220 -6.39 19.34 34.80
CA PRO A 220 -7.03 19.71 36.07
C PRO A 220 -6.04 19.96 37.22
N ASP A 221 -4.84 19.36 37.18
CA ASP A 221 -3.78 19.59 38.17
C ASP A 221 -2.94 20.86 37.86
N GLY A 222 -3.32 21.61 36.82
CA GLY A 222 -2.69 22.86 36.39
C GLY A 222 -1.48 22.70 35.45
N PRO A 223 -0.94 23.83 34.95
CA PRO A 223 0.08 23.82 33.90
C PRO A 223 1.48 23.38 34.39
N ASN A 224 1.74 23.43 35.70
CA ASN A 224 3.04 23.11 36.30
C ASN A 224 3.13 21.65 36.83
N ASP A 225 2.13 20.81 36.56
CA ASP A 225 2.13 19.40 36.98
C ASP A 225 3.36 18.67 36.39
N PRO A 226 4.22 18.05 37.21
CA PRO A 226 5.41 17.36 36.74
C PRO A 226 5.08 16.10 35.93
N ARG A 227 3.83 15.62 35.92
CA ARG A 227 3.38 14.47 35.10
C ARG A 227 3.06 14.86 33.66
N LEU A 228 3.09 16.14 33.30
CA LEU A 228 2.96 16.61 31.92
C LEU A 228 4.26 16.39 31.14
N LEU A 229 4.15 15.85 29.92
CA LEU A 229 5.30 15.59 29.06
C LEU A 229 6.17 16.84 28.87
N GLN A 230 5.56 18.02 28.71
CA GLN A 230 6.28 19.28 28.48
C GLN A 230 7.18 19.70 29.67
N ASN A 231 6.76 19.38 30.89
CA ASN A 231 7.46 19.75 32.14
C ASN A 231 8.56 18.75 32.54
N ARG A 232 8.72 17.65 31.78
CA ARG A 232 9.71 16.60 32.07
C ARG A 232 11.10 16.97 31.57
N PRO A 233 12.17 16.46 32.22
CA PRO A 233 13.53 16.58 31.72
C PRO A 233 13.67 16.16 30.25
N VAL A 234 14.61 16.77 29.52
CA VAL A 234 14.83 16.50 28.10
C VAL A 234 15.04 14.99 27.84
N TRP A 235 15.79 14.31 28.71
CA TRP A 235 16.05 12.87 28.62
C TRP A 235 14.79 12.02 28.75
N ASP A 236 13.91 12.31 29.71
CA ASP A 236 12.63 11.61 29.86
C ASP A 236 11.80 11.72 28.56
N ARG A 237 11.71 12.93 28.00
CA ARG A 237 10.99 13.18 26.74
C ARG A 237 11.63 12.47 25.54
N ILE A 238 12.96 12.42 25.46
CA ILE A 238 13.69 11.66 24.43
C ILE A 238 13.35 10.17 24.50
N VAL A 239 13.26 9.59 25.70
CA VAL A 239 12.85 8.19 25.88
C VAL A 239 11.42 7.97 25.39
N VAL A 240 10.46 8.82 25.75
CA VAL A 240 9.07 8.70 25.27
C VAL A 240 8.97 8.82 23.75
N VAL A 241 9.62 9.83 23.15
CA VAL A 241 9.54 10.08 21.70
C VAL A 241 10.28 9.00 20.89
N SER A 242 11.37 8.43 21.39
CA SER A 242 12.06 7.32 20.70
C SER A 242 11.38 5.95 20.90
N ALA A 243 10.51 5.79 21.91
CA ALA A 243 9.95 4.50 22.27
C ALA A 243 9.09 3.85 21.18
N GLY A 244 8.37 4.62 20.35
CA GLY A 244 7.59 4.06 19.23
C GLY A 244 8.47 3.45 18.14
N VAL A 245 9.58 4.12 17.80
CA VAL A 245 10.61 3.57 16.88
C VAL A 245 11.20 2.28 17.45
N VAL A 246 11.59 2.29 18.73
CA VAL A 246 12.18 1.13 19.41
C VAL A 246 11.18 -0.04 19.50
N ALA A 247 9.89 0.22 19.77
CA ALA A 247 8.85 -0.80 19.80
C ALA A 247 8.70 -1.52 18.45
N ASN A 248 8.74 -0.78 17.33
CA ASN A 248 8.72 -1.39 16.00
C ASN A 248 9.97 -2.22 15.70
N ILE A 249 11.16 -1.74 16.09
CA ILE A 249 12.42 -2.51 15.96
C ILE A 249 12.33 -3.84 16.71
N ILE A 250 11.84 -3.82 17.95
CA ILE A 250 11.64 -5.02 18.79
C ILE A 250 10.58 -5.94 18.17
N PHE A 251 9.47 -5.38 17.67
CA PHE A 251 8.38 -6.15 17.08
C PHE A 251 8.80 -6.84 15.78
N ALA A 252 9.53 -6.17 14.90
CA ALA A 252 10.09 -6.79 13.70
C ALA A 252 10.98 -8.00 14.05
N TYR A 253 11.85 -7.88 15.05
CA TYR A 253 12.64 -9.02 15.54
C TYR A 253 11.76 -10.14 16.10
N PHE A 254 10.77 -9.81 16.93
CA PHE A 254 9.85 -10.80 17.52
C PHE A 254 9.00 -11.53 16.46
N VAL A 255 8.55 -10.83 15.41
CA VAL A 255 7.85 -11.41 14.26
C VAL A 255 8.74 -12.44 13.54
N LEU A 256 10.03 -12.16 13.35
CA LEU A 256 10.98 -13.11 12.74
C LEU A 256 11.27 -14.31 13.66
N VAL A 257 11.38 -14.10 14.97
CA VAL A 257 11.46 -15.19 15.97
C VAL A 257 10.22 -16.09 15.88
N ALA A 258 9.02 -15.49 15.83
CA ALA A 258 7.76 -16.22 15.70
C ALA A 258 7.67 -16.98 14.36
N GLN A 259 8.12 -16.40 13.25
CA GLN A 259 8.21 -17.06 11.95
C GLN A 259 9.06 -18.33 12.02
N ILE A 260 10.29 -18.21 12.51
CA ILE A 260 11.27 -19.31 12.52
C ILE A 260 10.87 -20.38 13.53
N ALA A 261 10.25 -20.02 14.65
CA ALA A 261 9.71 -20.96 15.63
C ALA A 261 8.49 -21.75 15.12
N SER A 262 7.57 -21.11 14.38
CA SER A 262 6.29 -21.71 13.98
C SER A 262 6.31 -22.33 12.58
N VAL A 263 6.79 -21.59 11.58
CA VAL A 263 6.81 -21.98 10.16
C VAL A 263 8.18 -22.51 9.70
N GLY A 264 9.23 -22.25 10.49
CA GLY A 264 10.61 -22.57 10.12
C GLY A 264 11.25 -21.50 9.24
N PHE A 265 12.45 -21.81 8.76
CA PHE A 265 13.24 -20.95 7.86
C PHE A 265 13.42 -21.62 6.49
N ALA A 266 13.69 -20.82 5.46
CA ALA A 266 14.14 -21.33 4.17
C ALA A 266 15.65 -21.58 4.25
N ASP A 267 16.06 -22.84 4.21
CA ASP A 267 17.47 -23.20 4.07
C ASP A 267 17.84 -23.22 2.58
N THR A 268 18.88 -22.47 2.22
CA THR A 268 19.27 -22.24 0.82
C THR A 268 20.46 -23.12 0.48
N ILE A 269 20.19 -24.25 -0.17
CA ILE A 269 21.22 -25.22 -0.56
C ILE A 269 21.72 -24.81 -1.94
N PHE A 270 22.85 -24.11 -1.99
CA PHE A 270 23.48 -23.72 -3.26
C PHE A 270 23.90 -24.97 -4.04
N THR A 271 23.61 -24.96 -5.34
CA THR A 271 23.96 -26.01 -6.29
C THR A 271 24.94 -25.46 -7.33
N PRO A 272 25.74 -26.31 -7.99
CA PRO A 272 26.69 -25.85 -9.01
C PRO A 272 25.97 -25.14 -10.17
N GLY A 273 26.47 -23.96 -10.55
CA GLY A 273 25.92 -23.15 -11.62
C GLY A 273 25.19 -21.87 -11.20
N VAL A 274 24.63 -21.21 -12.21
CA VAL A 274 24.04 -19.87 -12.15
C VAL A 274 22.79 -19.84 -13.01
N VAL A 275 21.66 -19.44 -12.43
CA VAL A 275 20.37 -19.36 -13.12
C VAL A 275 20.26 -18.02 -13.86
N VAL A 276 19.91 -18.08 -15.14
CA VAL A 276 19.43 -16.92 -15.91
C VAL A 276 18.02 -16.60 -15.43
N SER A 277 17.90 -15.68 -14.48
CA SER A 277 16.61 -15.27 -13.92
C SER A 277 15.78 -14.47 -14.91
N GLN A 278 16.42 -13.66 -15.75
CA GLN A 278 15.76 -12.84 -16.76
C GLN A 278 16.74 -12.54 -17.91
N VAL A 279 16.23 -12.51 -19.14
CA VAL A 279 16.92 -11.90 -20.28
C VAL A 279 16.45 -10.45 -20.39
N VAL A 280 17.38 -9.51 -20.49
CA VAL A 280 17.14 -8.05 -20.52
C VAL A 280 17.77 -7.47 -21.78
N PRO A 281 17.11 -7.60 -22.96
CA PRO A 281 17.66 -7.17 -24.25
C PRO A 281 18.03 -5.68 -24.27
N GLU A 282 17.30 -4.85 -23.51
CA GLU A 282 17.56 -3.42 -23.39
C GLU A 282 18.90 -3.08 -22.72
N MET A 283 19.53 -4.01 -21.98
CA MET A 283 20.91 -3.83 -21.49
C MET A 283 21.94 -4.34 -22.47
N SER A 284 21.68 -5.47 -23.14
CA SER A 284 22.48 -6.01 -24.24
C SER A 284 21.71 -7.12 -24.96
N ALA A 285 21.88 -7.22 -26.28
CA ALA A 285 21.25 -8.27 -27.06
C ALA A 285 22.09 -9.56 -27.14
N ALA A 286 23.31 -9.59 -26.57
CA ALA A 286 24.27 -10.68 -26.76
C ALA A 286 23.73 -12.04 -26.33
N GLY A 287 23.25 -12.16 -25.08
CA GLY A 287 22.69 -13.41 -24.54
C GLY A 287 21.41 -13.84 -25.25
N ALA A 288 20.55 -12.88 -25.62
CA ALA A 288 19.34 -13.15 -26.39
C ALA A 288 19.65 -13.69 -27.80
N ARG A 289 20.62 -13.09 -28.49
CA ARG A 289 21.09 -13.54 -29.83
C ARG A 289 21.79 -14.89 -29.78
N ALA A 290 22.48 -15.21 -28.69
CA ALA A 290 23.04 -16.53 -28.43
C ALA A 290 21.98 -17.59 -28.03
N GLY A 291 20.69 -17.21 -27.93
CA GLY A 291 19.60 -18.14 -27.66
C GLY A 291 19.47 -18.55 -26.19
N LEU A 292 20.07 -17.80 -25.25
CA LEU A 292 19.87 -17.98 -23.81
C LEU A 292 18.45 -17.52 -23.42
N ARG A 293 17.86 -18.20 -22.44
CA ARG A 293 16.47 -18.02 -22.01
C ARG A 293 16.40 -17.92 -20.48
N ALA A 294 15.31 -17.34 -19.97
CA ALA A 294 15.04 -17.40 -18.53
C ALA A 294 14.82 -18.87 -18.10
N GLY A 295 15.37 -19.25 -16.94
CA GLY A 295 15.37 -20.62 -16.43
C GLY A 295 16.55 -21.49 -16.87
N ASP A 296 17.39 -21.01 -17.80
CA ASP A 296 18.66 -21.66 -18.15
C ASP A 296 19.62 -21.66 -16.96
N ILE A 297 20.32 -22.77 -16.71
CA ILE A 297 21.37 -22.85 -15.68
C ILE A 297 22.73 -22.94 -16.36
N ILE A 298 23.52 -21.87 -16.31
CA ILE A 298 24.92 -21.87 -16.75
C ILE A 298 25.72 -22.70 -15.74
N THR A 299 26.37 -23.77 -16.19
CA THR A 299 27.15 -24.69 -15.32
C THR A 299 28.66 -24.55 -15.51
N ASP A 300 29.10 -23.95 -16.61
CA ASP A 300 30.50 -23.86 -17.04
C ASP A 300 30.69 -22.62 -17.93
N VAL A 301 31.85 -21.96 -17.78
CA VAL A 301 32.30 -20.85 -18.64
C VAL A 301 33.74 -21.13 -19.07
N ASP A 302 33.95 -21.29 -20.36
CA ASP A 302 35.23 -21.58 -21.01
C ASP A 302 35.95 -22.82 -20.45
N GLY A 303 35.19 -23.88 -20.17
CA GLY A 303 35.71 -25.14 -19.63
C GLY A 303 35.97 -25.13 -18.13
N VAL A 304 35.64 -24.03 -17.43
CA VAL A 304 35.69 -23.98 -15.96
C VAL A 304 34.28 -24.08 -15.40
N ALA A 305 34.04 -25.15 -14.64
CA ALA A 305 32.79 -25.37 -13.93
C ALA A 305 32.54 -24.29 -12.88
N ILE A 306 31.26 -23.93 -12.68
CA ILE A 306 30.85 -22.96 -11.67
C ILE A 306 30.47 -23.71 -10.38
N GLU A 307 31.20 -23.45 -9.31
CA GLU A 307 30.97 -24.07 -8.00
C GLU A 307 29.69 -23.59 -7.31
N ALA A 308 29.18 -24.41 -6.40
CA ALA A 308 28.05 -24.07 -5.54
C ALA A 308 28.46 -22.99 -4.52
N SER A 309 27.95 -21.78 -4.68
CA SER A 309 28.30 -20.63 -3.82
C SER A 309 27.23 -19.54 -3.88
N PRO A 310 26.96 -18.80 -2.78
CA PRO A 310 26.11 -17.60 -2.81
C PRO A 310 26.54 -16.60 -3.90
N ASN A 311 27.85 -16.53 -4.16
CA ASN A 311 28.46 -15.59 -5.10
C ASN A 311 28.81 -16.22 -6.46
N SER A 312 28.28 -17.42 -6.77
CA SER A 312 28.59 -18.12 -8.03
C SER A 312 28.29 -17.26 -9.27
N HIS A 313 27.24 -16.45 -9.22
CA HIS A 313 26.84 -15.48 -10.24
C HIS A 313 27.92 -14.43 -10.55
N MET A 314 28.71 -14.00 -9.55
CA MET A 314 29.81 -13.06 -9.76
C MET A 314 30.92 -13.66 -10.62
N SER A 315 31.23 -14.96 -10.46
CA SER A 315 32.25 -15.64 -11.28
C SER A 315 31.94 -15.58 -12.78
N VAL A 316 30.65 -15.59 -13.16
CA VAL A 316 30.21 -15.43 -14.56
C VAL A 316 30.32 -13.98 -14.99
N ILE A 317 29.90 -13.02 -14.14
CA ILE A 317 29.98 -11.59 -14.42
C ILE A 317 31.44 -11.14 -14.64
N ASP A 318 32.36 -11.63 -13.82
CA ASP A 318 33.77 -11.23 -13.89
C ASP A 318 34.48 -11.84 -15.12
N ARG A 319 34.12 -13.07 -15.52
CA ARG A 319 34.55 -13.65 -16.80
C ARG A 319 34.00 -12.88 -18.01
N VAL A 320 32.71 -12.51 -17.95
CA VAL A 320 32.07 -11.68 -18.99
C VAL A 320 32.78 -10.32 -19.11
N ARG A 321 33.06 -9.65 -17.99
CA ARG A 321 33.83 -8.39 -17.96
C ARG A 321 35.27 -8.56 -18.46
N GLY A 322 35.91 -9.68 -18.11
CA GLY A 322 37.28 -10.02 -18.53
C GLY A 322 37.41 -10.43 -20.00
N SER A 323 36.31 -10.74 -20.70
CA SER A 323 36.33 -11.09 -22.12
C SER A 323 36.93 -9.95 -22.96
N ARG A 324 38.06 -10.23 -23.64
CA ARG A 324 38.80 -9.23 -24.44
C ARG A 324 38.14 -8.94 -25.80
N GLY A 325 36.82 -9.09 -25.88
CA GLY A 325 36.06 -9.12 -27.14
C GLY A 325 36.06 -10.48 -27.84
N GLU A 326 36.41 -11.54 -27.12
CA GLU A 326 36.37 -12.92 -27.61
C GLU A 326 35.03 -13.59 -27.26
N PRO A 327 34.53 -14.55 -28.05
CA PRO A 327 33.35 -15.33 -27.71
C PRO A 327 33.61 -16.25 -26.51
N LEU A 328 32.69 -16.25 -25.56
CA LEU A 328 32.70 -17.13 -24.39
C LEU A 328 31.90 -18.39 -24.71
N SER A 329 32.43 -19.56 -24.32
CA SER A 329 31.74 -20.85 -24.40
C SER A 329 31.03 -21.12 -23.07
N LEU A 330 29.70 -21.17 -23.09
CA LEU A 330 28.87 -21.47 -21.93
C LEU A 330 28.30 -22.89 -22.06
N LYS A 331 28.41 -23.73 -21.03
CA LYS A 331 27.53 -24.91 -20.95
C LYS A 331 26.30 -24.55 -20.13
N VAL A 332 25.15 -24.84 -20.69
CA VAL A 332 23.85 -24.41 -20.19
C VAL A 332 22.94 -25.62 -20.06
N LYS A 333 22.49 -25.91 -18.84
CA LYS A 333 21.45 -26.90 -18.59
C LYS A 333 20.07 -26.24 -18.79
N ARG A 334 19.27 -26.80 -19.69
CA ARG A 334 17.89 -26.37 -20.01
C ARG A 334 16.97 -27.60 -19.90
N GLY A 335 16.21 -27.68 -18.80
CA GLY A 335 15.58 -28.94 -18.42
C GLY A 335 16.65 -30.01 -18.18
N ASP A 336 16.50 -31.18 -18.80
CA ASP A 336 17.48 -32.27 -18.70
C ASP A 336 18.59 -32.22 -19.76
N HIS A 337 18.52 -31.28 -20.72
CA HIS A 337 19.52 -31.16 -21.78
C HIS A 337 20.64 -30.20 -21.40
N VAL A 338 21.90 -30.59 -21.70
CA VAL A 338 23.05 -29.70 -21.63
C VAL A 338 23.39 -29.20 -23.03
N LEU A 339 23.40 -27.89 -23.20
CA LEU A 339 23.64 -27.18 -24.45
C LEU A 339 24.95 -26.39 -24.35
N SER A 340 25.81 -26.49 -25.36
CA SER A 340 26.97 -25.58 -25.49
C SER A 340 26.55 -24.36 -26.31
N VAL A 341 26.65 -23.18 -25.70
CA VAL A 341 26.25 -21.89 -26.28
C VAL A 341 27.47 -20.99 -26.37
N SER A 342 27.85 -20.58 -27.58
CA SER A 342 28.86 -19.55 -27.78
C SER A 342 28.18 -18.17 -27.76
N VAL A 343 28.66 -17.25 -26.92
CA VAL A 343 28.13 -15.89 -26.81
C VAL A 343 29.26 -14.86 -26.88
N LEU A 344 29.08 -13.83 -27.70
CA LEU A 344 30.02 -12.71 -27.81
C LEU A 344 29.54 -11.52 -26.97
N PRO A 345 30.23 -11.15 -25.87
CA PRO A 345 29.78 -10.06 -25.01
C PRO A 345 29.86 -8.68 -25.69
N GLU A 346 28.76 -7.93 -25.65
CA GLU A 346 28.70 -6.57 -26.18
C GLU A 346 29.40 -5.59 -25.22
N LEU A 347 30.15 -4.63 -25.78
CA LEU A 347 30.71 -3.53 -25.02
C LEU A 347 29.67 -2.41 -24.92
N ARG A 348 29.28 -2.03 -23.70
CA ARG A 348 28.35 -0.92 -23.43
C ARG A 348 28.74 -0.19 -22.15
N ASP A 349 28.75 1.13 -22.19
CA ASP A 349 29.14 2.00 -21.08
C ASP A 349 30.54 1.67 -20.50
N GLY A 350 31.45 1.16 -21.35
CA GLY A 350 32.79 0.70 -20.96
C GLY A 350 32.86 -0.72 -20.38
N GLU A 351 31.73 -1.38 -20.12
CA GLU A 351 31.68 -2.76 -19.62
C GLU A 351 31.26 -3.76 -20.69
N ARG A 352 31.80 -4.98 -20.63
CA ARG A 352 31.25 -6.12 -21.40
C ARG A 352 30.02 -6.67 -20.69
N ARG A 353 28.94 -6.89 -21.44
CA ARG A 353 27.65 -7.37 -20.90
C ARG A 353 27.01 -8.42 -21.81
N LEU A 354 26.23 -9.32 -21.20
CA LEU A 354 25.40 -10.31 -21.89
C LEU A 354 23.92 -9.93 -21.97
N GLY A 355 23.46 -8.96 -21.18
CA GLY A 355 22.03 -8.62 -21.09
C GLY A 355 21.24 -9.68 -20.33
N LEU A 356 21.84 -10.30 -19.31
CA LEU A 356 21.23 -11.32 -18.48
C LEU A 356 21.20 -10.86 -17.02
N ARG A 357 20.10 -11.14 -16.33
CA ARG A 357 20.03 -11.08 -14.87
C ARG A 357 20.34 -12.47 -14.34
N LEU A 358 21.44 -12.59 -13.62
CA LEU A 358 21.96 -13.84 -13.09
C LEU A 358 21.70 -13.94 -11.58
N SER A 359 21.36 -15.13 -11.10
CA SER A 359 21.25 -15.47 -9.67
C SER A 359 21.98 -16.79 -9.41
N PRO A 360 22.51 -17.03 -8.20
CA PRO A 360 23.13 -18.31 -7.87
C PRO A 360 22.10 -19.45 -8.00
N SER A 361 22.52 -20.63 -8.45
CA SER A 361 21.66 -21.81 -8.43
C SER A 361 21.52 -22.30 -6.98
N ALA A 362 20.29 -22.51 -6.54
CA ALA A 362 19.99 -22.97 -5.18
C ALA A 362 18.62 -23.65 -5.10
N ASP A 363 18.56 -24.69 -4.28
CA ASP A 363 17.32 -25.32 -3.85
C ASP A 363 16.88 -24.73 -2.50
N TYR A 364 15.60 -24.35 -2.41
CA TYR A 364 15.02 -23.76 -1.20
C TYR A 364 14.24 -24.81 -0.42
N VAL A 365 14.80 -25.26 0.71
CA VAL A 365 14.19 -26.30 1.55
C VAL A 365 13.74 -25.68 2.87
N ARG A 366 12.43 -25.75 3.18
CA ARG A 366 11.93 -25.34 4.50
C ARG A 366 12.45 -26.30 5.57
N ARG A 367 13.17 -25.77 6.57
CA ARG A 367 13.63 -26.52 7.74
C ARG A 367 13.08 -25.89 9.02
N ARG A 368 12.79 -26.74 10.01
CA ARG A 368 12.49 -26.30 11.39
C ARG A 368 13.80 -26.14 12.14
N ALA A 369 13.86 -25.15 13.02
CA ALA A 369 14.99 -25.00 13.94
C ALA A 369 15.03 -26.16 14.95
N ALA A 370 16.23 -26.61 15.29
CA ALA A 370 16.48 -27.70 16.24
C ALA A 370 16.42 -27.24 17.71
N GLY A 371 16.58 -25.94 17.97
CA GLY A 371 16.64 -25.36 19.31
C GLY A 371 16.31 -23.87 19.34
N VAL A 372 16.00 -23.34 20.54
CA VAL A 372 15.62 -21.93 20.75
C VAL A 372 16.79 -20.97 20.45
N ASP A 373 18.01 -21.39 20.77
CA ASP A 373 19.26 -20.72 20.39
C ASP A 373 19.39 -20.55 18.87
N GLN A 374 19.03 -21.59 18.11
CA GLN A 374 19.03 -21.55 16.65
C GLN A 374 17.92 -20.63 16.12
N VAL A 375 16.72 -20.65 16.73
CA VAL A 375 15.63 -19.70 16.38
C VAL A 375 16.10 -18.25 16.57
N LEU A 376 16.61 -17.91 17.77
CA LEU A 376 16.99 -16.54 18.12
C LEU A 376 18.17 -16.02 17.27
N SER A 377 19.15 -16.88 16.98
CA SER A 377 20.33 -16.52 16.18
C SER A 377 20.04 -16.44 14.68
N LEU A 378 19.17 -17.30 14.13
CA LEU A 378 18.69 -17.15 12.74
C LEU A 378 17.79 -15.92 12.59
N ALA A 379 16.88 -15.67 13.54
CA ALA A 379 16.06 -14.47 13.55
C ALA A 379 16.92 -13.19 13.63
N ALA A 380 18.02 -13.21 14.38
CA ALA A 380 18.94 -12.07 14.48
C ALA A 380 19.68 -11.81 13.15
N LYS A 381 20.13 -12.88 12.47
CA LYS A 381 20.75 -12.77 11.14
C LYS A 381 19.78 -12.22 10.10
N GLU A 382 18.56 -12.76 10.05
CA GLU A 382 17.52 -12.30 9.14
C GLU A 382 17.10 -10.86 9.45
N PHE A 383 16.99 -10.51 10.74
CA PHE A 383 16.69 -9.15 11.18
C PHE A 383 17.76 -8.15 10.72
N VAL A 384 19.04 -8.44 10.93
CA VAL A 384 20.15 -7.57 10.47
C VAL A 384 20.13 -7.44 8.95
N TYR A 385 19.96 -8.55 8.22
CA TYR A 385 19.83 -8.53 6.77
C TYR A 385 18.66 -7.64 6.29
N LEU A 386 17.46 -7.81 6.86
CA LEU A 386 16.30 -7.00 6.49
C LEU A 386 16.45 -5.52 6.91
N PHE A 387 17.12 -5.25 8.04
CA PHE A 387 17.43 -3.88 8.49
C PHE A 387 18.39 -3.19 7.52
N GLU A 388 19.52 -3.82 7.20
CA GLU A 388 20.50 -3.33 6.24
C GLU A 388 19.82 -3.08 4.89
N ARG A 389 19.13 -4.08 4.34
CA ARG A 389 18.43 -3.99 3.04
C ARG A 389 17.40 -2.88 2.99
N THR A 390 16.68 -2.63 4.08
CA THR A 390 15.71 -1.53 4.20
C THR A 390 16.41 -0.17 4.24
N ALA A 391 17.45 -0.01 5.07
CA ALA A 391 18.25 1.20 5.17
C ALA A 391 18.90 1.57 3.83
N ASP A 392 19.53 0.60 3.18
CA ASP A 392 20.10 0.68 1.84
C ASP A 392 19.05 1.08 0.78
N GLY A 393 17.82 0.56 0.92
CA GLY A 393 16.68 0.91 0.08
C GLY A 393 16.33 2.40 0.17
N LEU A 394 16.22 2.92 1.40
CA LEU A 394 15.96 4.34 1.67
C LEU A 394 17.11 5.24 1.21
N VAL A 395 18.37 4.86 1.46
CA VAL A 395 19.54 5.59 0.95
C VAL A 395 19.51 5.67 -0.59
N ARG A 396 19.21 4.56 -1.28
CA ARG A 396 19.08 4.55 -2.75
C ARG A 396 17.93 5.42 -3.27
N ILE A 397 16.81 5.51 -2.54
CA ILE A 397 15.71 6.42 -2.88
C ILE A 397 16.16 7.88 -2.80
N VAL A 398 16.90 8.26 -1.76
CA VAL A 398 17.40 9.64 -1.62
C VAL A 398 18.50 9.94 -2.64
N SER A 399 19.46 9.02 -2.84
CA SER A 399 20.61 9.26 -3.72
C SER A 399 20.27 9.23 -5.22
N ASN A 400 19.20 8.53 -5.61
CA ASN A 400 18.79 8.35 -7.00
C ASN A 400 17.29 8.65 -7.22
N PHE A 401 16.77 9.66 -6.52
CA PHE A 401 15.32 9.96 -6.45
C PHE A 401 14.61 9.96 -7.81
N ASN A 402 15.20 10.61 -8.82
CA ASN A 402 14.63 10.71 -10.17
C ASN A 402 14.32 9.34 -10.84
N LYS A 403 15.06 8.28 -10.50
CA LYS A 403 14.84 6.91 -11.01
C LYS A 403 13.97 6.07 -10.07
N GLN A 404 13.94 6.40 -8.78
CA GLN A 404 13.28 5.60 -7.75
C GLN A 404 11.86 6.07 -7.44
N ALA A 405 11.52 7.34 -7.70
CA ALA A 405 10.19 7.92 -7.43
C ALA A 405 9.05 7.18 -8.15
N GLU A 406 9.30 6.65 -9.35
CA GLU A 406 8.33 5.86 -10.13
C GLU A 406 8.01 4.50 -9.49
N ASN A 407 8.98 3.96 -8.73
CA ASN A 407 8.96 2.65 -8.07
C ASN A 407 8.51 2.71 -6.60
N LEU A 408 8.40 3.92 -6.00
CA LEU A 408 7.78 4.08 -4.70
C LEU A 408 6.33 3.56 -4.75
N SER A 409 5.87 2.83 -3.74
CA SER A 409 4.46 2.45 -3.57
C SER A 409 3.78 3.40 -2.59
N GLY A 410 2.53 3.80 -2.87
CA GLY A 410 1.68 4.48 -1.91
C GLY A 410 0.96 3.50 -0.98
N PRO A 411 0.05 4.00 -0.11
CA PRO A 411 -0.69 3.16 0.85
C PRO A 411 -1.49 2.03 0.18
N ILE A 412 -2.06 2.29 -1.01
CA ILE A 412 -2.81 1.29 -1.78
C ILE A 412 -1.86 0.23 -2.34
N GLY A 413 -0.71 0.63 -2.91
CA GLY A 413 0.31 -0.31 -3.37
C GLY A 413 0.85 -1.22 -2.27
N VAL A 414 1.05 -0.70 -1.06
CA VAL A 414 1.49 -1.51 0.10
C VAL A 414 0.44 -2.56 0.48
N VAL A 415 -0.84 -2.19 0.55
CA VAL A 415 -1.92 -3.16 0.82
C VAL A 415 -2.06 -4.19 -0.30
N ALA A 416 -1.89 -3.79 -1.57
CA ALA A 416 -1.93 -4.71 -2.70
C ALA A 416 -0.80 -5.76 -2.66
N VAL A 417 0.44 -5.34 -2.35
CA VAL A 417 1.58 -6.26 -2.18
C VAL A 417 1.36 -7.20 -0.98
N GLY A 418 0.91 -6.67 0.16
CA GLY A 418 0.60 -7.50 1.33
C GLY A 418 -0.52 -8.52 1.06
N ALA A 419 -1.54 -8.14 0.28
CA ALA A 419 -2.63 -9.03 -0.11
C ALA A 419 -2.17 -10.13 -1.08
N ASP A 420 -1.23 -9.83 -1.98
CA ASP A 420 -0.68 -10.83 -2.90
C ASP A 420 0.15 -11.91 -2.15
N ILE A 421 0.98 -11.46 -1.21
CA ILE A 421 1.73 -12.33 -0.29
C ILE A 421 0.76 -13.18 0.55
N ALA A 422 -0.32 -12.57 1.08
CA ALA A 422 -1.31 -13.25 1.91
C ALA A 422 -2.08 -14.39 1.22
N LYS A 423 -2.11 -14.42 -0.11
CA LYS A 423 -2.72 -15.52 -0.88
C LYS A 423 -1.83 -16.75 -1.02
N SER A 424 -0.50 -16.60 -0.86
CA SER A 424 0.48 -17.56 -1.39
C SER A 424 1.51 -18.06 -0.39
N ASP A 425 1.98 -17.24 0.57
CA ASP A 425 2.95 -17.67 1.57
C ASP A 425 2.71 -17.06 2.96
N VAL A 426 2.35 -17.93 3.92
CA VAL A 426 2.18 -17.56 5.32
C VAL A 426 3.49 -17.09 5.97
N ALA A 427 4.66 -17.62 5.58
CA ALA A 427 5.93 -17.08 6.08
C ALA A 427 6.27 -15.73 5.44
N GLY A 428 5.91 -15.55 4.16
CA GLY A 428 5.94 -14.26 3.48
C GLY A 428 5.18 -13.18 4.24
N LEU A 429 4.06 -13.50 4.90
CA LEU A 429 3.34 -12.54 5.75
C LEU A 429 4.14 -12.09 6.98
N PHE A 430 4.91 -12.98 7.62
CA PHE A 430 5.80 -12.58 8.71
C PHE A 430 6.94 -11.69 8.20
N ALA A 431 7.58 -12.06 7.09
CA ALA A 431 8.61 -11.24 6.47
C ALA A 431 8.06 -9.86 6.05
N PHE A 432 6.85 -9.80 5.49
CA PHE A 432 6.14 -8.56 5.16
C PHE A 432 5.88 -7.71 6.41
N ALA A 433 5.37 -8.31 7.49
CA ALA A 433 5.15 -7.61 8.76
C ALA A 433 6.45 -7.04 9.36
N ALA A 434 7.52 -7.83 9.35
CA ALA A 434 8.84 -7.38 9.83
C ALA A 434 9.40 -6.23 8.97
N VAL A 435 9.31 -6.33 7.63
CA VAL A 435 9.75 -5.28 6.70
C VAL A 435 8.91 -4.00 6.85
N ILE A 436 7.59 -4.09 7.02
CA ILE A 436 6.73 -2.91 7.23
C ILE A 436 7.05 -2.24 8.58
N SER A 437 7.28 -3.02 9.63
CA SER A 437 7.67 -2.49 10.95
C SER A 437 9.06 -1.84 10.93
N LEU A 438 10.04 -2.45 10.26
CA LEU A 438 11.37 -1.84 10.04
C LEU A 438 11.30 -0.57 9.19
N ASN A 439 10.52 -0.56 8.11
CA ASN A 439 10.28 0.64 7.29
C ASN A 439 9.73 1.78 8.15
N LEU A 440 8.68 1.51 8.95
CA LEU A 440 8.07 2.53 9.81
C LEU A 440 9.04 3.03 10.88
N ALA A 441 9.83 2.14 11.50
CA ALA A 441 10.86 2.53 12.45
C ALA A 441 11.94 3.44 11.82
N ILE A 442 12.50 3.04 10.67
CA ILE A 442 13.60 3.78 10.03
C ILE A 442 13.10 5.12 9.47
N ILE A 443 11.91 5.15 8.85
CA ILE A 443 11.28 6.40 8.38
C ILE A 443 10.98 7.34 9.55
N ASN A 444 10.41 6.84 10.65
CA ASN A 444 10.14 7.67 11.83
C ASN A 444 11.40 8.09 12.58
N THR A 445 12.56 7.45 12.33
CA THR A 445 13.86 7.91 12.84
C THR A 445 14.43 9.10 12.05
N LEU A 446 13.99 9.31 10.80
CA LEU A 446 14.51 10.40 9.97
C LEU A 446 14.23 11.77 10.59
N PRO A 447 15.12 12.78 10.41
CA PRO A 447 14.95 14.13 10.93
C PRO A 447 13.93 14.95 10.12
N LEU A 448 12.77 14.35 9.83
CA LEU A 448 11.65 14.94 9.12
C LEU A 448 10.63 15.45 10.15
N PRO A 449 10.14 16.69 10.04
CA PRO A 449 9.12 17.19 10.95
C PRO A 449 7.80 16.41 10.81
N ALA A 450 6.96 16.51 11.83
CA ALA A 450 5.79 15.66 12.06
C ALA A 450 6.06 14.15 12.29
N LEU A 451 7.30 13.66 12.13
CA LEU A 451 7.72 12.33 12.60
C LEU A 451 8.50 12.43 13.92
N ASP A 452 8.65 11.31 14.62
CA ASP A 452 9.37 11.20 15.90
C ASP A 452 10.80 11.75 15.81
N GLY A 453 11.54 11.40 14.76
CA GLY A 453 12.91 11.85 14.52
C GLY A 453 13.02 13.38 14.39
N GLY A 454 12.01 14.04 13.82
CA GLY A 454 11.90 15.49 13.82
C GLY A 454 11.70 16.07 15.24
N GLN A 455 10.86 15.42 16.06
CA GLN A 455 10.68 15.81 17.47
C GLN A 455 11.94 15.54 18.31
N LEU A 456 12.65 14.43 18.07
CA LEU A 456 13.94 14.12 18.69
C LEU A 456 14.98 15.18 18.34
N VAL A 457 15.05 15.65 17.08
CA VAL A 457 15.91 16.77 16.70
C VAL A 457 15.56 18.04 17.48
N PHE A 458 14.28 18.38 17.66
CA PHE A 458 13.88 19.53 18.48
C PHE A 458 14.30 19.38 19.95
N LEU A 459 14.16 18.20 20.54
CA LEU A 459 14.58 17.91 21.92
C LEU A 459 16.11 17.93 22.09
N VAL A 460 16.87 17.40 21.12
CA VAL A 460 18.34 17.46 21.12
C VAL A 460 18.82 18.91 20.98
N LEU A 461 18.21 19.70 20.10
CA LEU A 461 18.50 21.14 19.97
C LEU A 461 18.15 21.93 21.23
N GLU A 462 17.08 21.56 21.94
CA GLU A 462 16.75 22.13 23.25
C GLU A 462 17.80 21.76 24.30
N GLY A 463 18.20 20.49 24.39
CA GLY A 463 19.24 20.02 25.31
C GLY A 463 20.59 20.71 25.11
N VAL A 464 21.02 20.89 23.86
CA VAL A 464 22.27 21.60 23.52
C VAL A 464 22.16 23.11 23.80
N ARG A 465 20.99 23.72 23.60
CA ARG A 465 20.80 25.17 23.73
C ARG A 465 20.32 25.62 25.12
N GLY A 466 19.95 24.69 25.99
CA GLY A 466 19.38 24.95 27.32
C GLY A 466 18.00 25.64 27.30
N ARG A 467 17.34 25.77 26.15
CA ARG A 467 16.02 26.41 26.01
C ARG A 467 15.19 25.85 24.84
N PRO A 468 13.88 25.59 25.03
CA PRO A 468 13.00 25.02 24.00
C PRO A 468 12.92 25.91 22.75
N LEU A 469 12.60 25.28 21.61
CA LEU A 469 12.22 26.01 20.40
C LEU A 469 10.87 26.69 20.62
N SER A 470 10.69 27.91 20.10
CA SER A 470 9.41 28.60 20.23
C SER A 470 8.29 27.78 19.57
N MET A 471 7.18 27.63 20.30
CA MET A 471 6.05 26.77 19.89
C MET A 471 5.60 27.08 18.46
N ARG A 472 5.40 28.36 18.13
CA ARG A 472 5.08 28.83 16.76
C ARG A 472 6.00 28.30 15.67
N VAL A 473 7.31 28.16 15.93
CA VAL A 473 8.27 27.64 14.94
C VAL A 473 8.09 26.13 14.78
N GLN A 474 7.94 25.39 15.88
CA GLN A 474 7.64 23.96 15.85
C GLN A 474 6.31 23.69 15.12
N ASP A 475 5.25 24.42 15.48
CA ASP A 475 3.91 24.30 14.88
C ASP A 475 3.92 24.62 13.38
N THR A 476 4.63 25.67 12.96
CA THR A 476 4.75 26.04 11.54
C THR A 476 5.46 24.95 10.75
N ILE A 477 6.59 24.44 11.28
CA ILE A 477 7.40 23.42 10.61
C ILE A 477 6.62 22.08 10.55
N ASN A 478 5.97 21.67 11.63
CA ASN A 478 5.16 20.45 11.67
C ASN A 478 3.92 20.57 10.75
N SER A 479 3.22 21.71 10.75
CA SER A 479 2.06 21.94 9.88
C SER A 479 2.44 21.91 8.40
N LEU A 480 3.59 22.47 8.04
CA LEU A 480 4.13 22.40 6.67
C LEU A 480 4.43 20.96 6.26
N ALA A 481 5.07 20.18 7.15
CA ALA A 481 5.37 18.78 6.90
C ALA A 481 4.11 17.91 6.77
N ILE A 482 3.12 18.05 7.65
CA ILE A 482 1.81 17.36 7.55
C ILE A 482 1.11 17.73 6.24
N THR A 483 1.11 19.02 5.86
CA THR A 483 0.52 19.48 4.61
C THR A 483 1.19 18.82 3.40
N LEU A 484 2.53 18.78 3.39
CA LEU A 484 3.30 18.11 2.34
C LEU A 484 3.00 16.60 2.29
N LEU A 485 2.99 15.92 3.44
CA LEU A 485 2.68 14.48 3.54
C LEU A 485 1.27 14.16 3.01
N ILE A 486 0.27 14.98 3.32
CA ILE A 486 -1.11 14.82 2.81
C ILE A 486 -1.14 14.99 1.29
N ILE A 487 -0.50 16.03 0.75
CA ILE A 487 -0.44 16.28 -0.70
C ILE A 487 0.27 15.13 -1.42
N SER A 488 1.45 14.71 -0.93
CA SER A 488 2.19 13.57 -1.48
C SER A 488 1.38 12.27 -1.40
N SER A 489 0.70 12.02 -0.29
CA SER A 489 -0.17 10.84 -0.13
C SER A 489 -1.33 10.84 -1.13
N ALA A 490 -1.98 11.99 -1.35
CA ALA A 490 -3.06 12.12 -2.33
C ALA A 490 -2.56 11.83 -3.76
N VAL A 491 -1.39 12.36 -4.15
CA VAL A 491 -0.76 12.08 -5.46
C VAL A 491 -0.44 10.59 -5.60
N LEU A 492 0.15 9.96 -4.59
CA LEU A 492 0.47 8.53 -4.61
C LEU A 492 -0.80 7.67 -4.68
N ILE A 493 -1.87 8.03 -3.96
CA ILE A 493 -3.18 7.34 -4.00
C ILE A 493 -3.79 7.38 -5.40
N VAL A 494 -3.82 8.55 -6.06
CA VAL A 494 -4.34 8.67 -7.43
C VAL A 494 -3.52 7.83 -8.41
N ARG A 495 -2.18 7.90 -8.32
CA ARG A 495 -1.26 7.14 -9.17
C ARG A 495 -1.39 5.62 -8.96
N ASP A 496 -1.46 5.17 -7.71
CA ASP A 496 -1.63 3.75 -7.37
C ASP A 496 -2.98 3.22 -7.84
N THR A 497 -4.05 4.01 -7.69
CA THR A 497 -5.39 3.66 -8.17
C THR A 497 -5.38 3.46 -9.70
N GLY A 498 -4.70 4.34 -10.45
CA GLY A 498 -4.52 4.19 -11.90
C GLY A 498 -3.68 2.97 -12.34
N ARG A 499 -2.94 2.34 -11.42
CA ARG A 499 -2.18 1.09 -11.66
C ARG A 499 -2.98 -0.17 -11.39
N LEU A 500 -4.18 -0.09 -10.78
CA LEU A 500 -5.02 -1.25 -10.50
C LEU A 500 -5.64 -1.81 -11.79
N GLU A 501 -5.56 -3.14 -12.01
CA GLU A 501 -6.05 -3.78 -13.24
C GLU A 501 -7.49 -3.42 -13.60
N TRP A 502 -8.39 -3.38 -12.62
CA TRP A 502 -9.80 -3.09 -12.87
C TRP A 502 -10.01 -1.63 -13.32
N VAL A 503 -9.19 -0.70 -12.83
CA VAL A 503 -9.19 0.70 -13.27
C VAL A 503 -8.64 0.80 -14.69
N GLN A 504 -7.56 0.07 -15.00
CA GLN A 504 -7.03 0.01 -16.36
C GLN A 504 -8.03 -0.59 -17.36
N LYS A 505 -8.68 -1.70 -17.00
CA LYS A 505 -9.76 -2.33 -17.79
C LYS A 505 -10.94 -1.38 -17.99
N LEU A 506 -11.36 -0.64 -16.96
CA LEU A 506 -12.41 0.37 -17.05
C LEU A 506 -12.01 1.55 -17.97
N LEU A 507 -10.80 2.10 -17.79
CA LEU A 507 -10.28 3.19 -18.62
C LEU A 507 -10.17 2.76 -20.09
N MET A 508 -9.66 1.55 -20.36
CA MET A 508 -9.62 0.97 -21.71
C MET A 508 -11.03 0.86 -22.31
N ALA A 509 -12.00 0.29 -21.59
CA ALA A 509 -13.39 0.17 -22.05
C ALA A 509 -14.04 1.54 -22.34
N ILE A 510 -13.77 2.56 -21.51
CA ILE A 510 -14.23 3.93 -21.74
C ILE A 510 -13.57 4.49 -23.02
N THR A 511 -12.25 4.36 -23.16
CA THR A 511 -11.55 4.88 -24.36
C THR A 511 -12.01 4.23 -25.66
N GLN A 512 -12.28 2.92 -25.65
CA GLN A 512 -12.80 2.17 -26.81
C GLN A 512 -14.23 2.57 -27.19
N HIS A 513 -15.04 3.07 -26.25
CA HIS A 513 -16.36 3.64 -26.54
C HIS A 513 -16.34 5.12 -26.95
N THR A 514 -15.18 5.79 -26.87
CA THR A 514 -15.01 7.20 -27.26
C THR A 514 -14.19 7.41 -28.54
N SER A 515 -13.62 6.36 -29.12
CA SER A 515 -13.09 6.39 -30.49
C SER A 515 -14.24 6.37 -31.50
N PRO A 516 -14.33 7.35 -32.42
CA PRO A 516 -15.40 7.44 -33.43
C PRO A 516 -15.26 6.41 -34.56
#